data_AF-E6NAH8-F1
#
_entry.id   AF-E6NAH8-F1
#
_cell.length_a   1.000
_cell.length_b   1.000
_cell.length_c   1.000
_cell.angle_alpha   90.00
_cell.angle_beta   90.00
_cell.angle_gamma   90.00
#
_symmetry.space_group_name_H-M   'P 1'
#
loop_
_entity.id
_entity.type
_entity.pdbx_description
1 polymer ?
#
loop_
_entity_poly.entity_id
_entity_poly.type
_entity_poly.pdbx_seq_one_letter_code
_entity_poly.pdbx_strand_id
1 'polypeptide(L)'
;MATRLKKNILKLLKEDEEFRYAVAGLIGLEEILKRLDSHEAELVRLREDMVAGFNRHDEELAKLREETNRLREDMIAGFKRHDEEMA
;
A
#
# COMPACT_ATOMS: atom_id res chain seq x y z
N MET A 1 -51.87 4.87 -0.57
CA MET A 1 -51.20 3.97 -1.56
C MET A 1 -49.81 3.51 -1.11
N ALA A 2 -48.92 4.40 -0.68
CA ALA A 2 -47.56 4.06 -0.25
C ALA A 2 -47.47 2.96 0.83
N THR A 3 -48.38 2.95 1.80
CA THR A 3 -48.41 1.94 2.89
C THR A 3 -48.69 0.53 2.39
N ARG A 4 -49.51 0.39 1.33
CA ARG A 4 -49.82 -0.90 0.72
C ARG A 4 -48.65 -1.42 -0.11
N LEU A 5 -48.00 -0.54 -0.87
CA LEU A 5 -46.80 -0.87 -1.63
C LEU A 5 -45.66 -1.34 -0.71
N LYS A 6 -45.39 -0.61 0.38
CA LYS A 6 -44.34 -0.97 1.35
C LYS A 6 -44.59 -2.33 1.99
N LYS A 7 -45.86 -2.64 2.35
CA LYS A 7 -46.24 -3.96 2.86
C LYS A 7 -46.01 -5.07 1.83
N ASN A 8 -46.34 -4.82 0.56
CA ASN A 8 -46.13 -5.79 -0.51
C ASN A 8 -44.64 -6.05 -0.79
N ILE A 9 -43.80 -5.00 -0.81
CA ILE A 9 -42.35 -5.14 -0.95
C ILE A 9 -41.77 -5.96 0.21
N LEU A 10 -42.19 -5.67 1.45
CA LEU A 10 -41.75 -6.44 2.62
C LEU A 10 -42.21 -7.89 2.60
N LYS A 11 -43.38 -8.17 2.01
CA LYS A 11 -43.87 -9.54 1.81
C LYS A 11 -43.02 -10.29 0.79
N LEU A 12 -42.74 -9.68 -0.37
CA LEU A 12 -41.86 -10.24 -1.39
C LEU A 12 -40.45 -10.51 -0.84
N LEU A 13 -39.88 -9.58 -0.07
CA LEU A 13 -38.60 -9.78 0.61
C LEU A 13 -38.60 -10.89 1.67
N LYS A 14 -39.75 -11.42 2.08
CA LYS A 14 -39.83 -12.53 3.05
C LYS A 14 -40.13 -13.86 2.37
N GLU A 15 -41.02 -13.84 1.39
CA GLU A 15 -41.60 -15.04 0.80
C GLU A 15 -40.96 -15.42 -0.55
N ASP A 16 -40.37 -14.47 -1.27
CA ASP A 16 -39.76 -14.68 -2.59
C ASP A 16 -38.23 -14.63 -2.50
N GLU A 17 -37.60 -15.75 -2.77
CA GLU A 17 -36.13 -15.92 -2.69
C GLU A 17 -35.39 -15.25 -3.87
N GLU A 18 -35.90 -15.37 -5.09
CA GLU A 18 -35.29 -14.78 -6.28
C GLU A 18 -35.33 -13.25 -6.20
N PHE A 19 -36.46 -12.69 -5.78
CA PHE A 19 -36.61 -11.26 -5.55
C PHE A 19 -35.67 -10.73 -4.47
N ARG A 20 -35.52 -11.45 -3.35
CA ARG A 20 -34.55 -11.09 -2.30
C ARG A 20 -33.12 -11.02 -2.83
N TYR A 21 -32.71 -12.03 -3.59
CA TYR A 21 -31.35 -12.06 -4.14
C TYR A 21 -31.12 -10.98 -5.19
N ALA A 22 -32.10 -10.67 -6.02
CA ALA A 22 -32.02 -9.55 -6.96
C ALA A 22 -31.86 -8.20 -6.25
N VAL A 23 -32.64 -7.95 -5.19
CA VAL A 23 -32.54 -6.72 -4.39
C VAL A 23 -31.22 -6.67 -3.61
N ALA A 24 -30.79 -7.78 -3.04
CA ALA A 24 -29.49 -7.88 -2.36
C ALA A 24 -28.32 -7.66 -3.32
N GLY A 25 -28.43 -8.14 -4.57
CA GLY A 25 -27.48 -7.84 -5.64
C GLY A 25 -27.46 -6.35 -5.97
N LEU A 26 -28.62 -5.74 -6.23
CA LEU A 26 -28.71 -4.31 -6.59
C LEU A 26 -28.17 -3.39 -5.48
N ILE A 27 -28.55 -3.65 -4.22
CA ILE A 27 -28.09 -2.84 -3.08
C ILE A 27 -26.66 -3.19 -2.68
N GLY A 28 -26.30 -4.47 -2.71
CA GLY A 28 -24.99 -4.97 -2.32
C GLY A 28 -23.88 -4.59 -3.29
N LEU A 29 -24.17 -4.50 -4.59
CA LEU A 29 -23.20 -4.06 -5.59
C LEU A 29 -22.72 -2.64 -5.35
N GLU A 30 -23.60 -1.73 -4.93
CA GLU A 30 -23.22 -0.35 -4.61
C GLU A 30 -22.23 -0.29 -3.43
N GLU A 31 -22.49 -1.06 -2.37
CA GLU A 31 -21.60 -1.17 -1.21
C GLU A 31 -20.25 -1.81 -1.58
N ILE A 32 -20.27 -2.84 -2.44
CA ILE A 32 -19.05 -3.48 -2.95
C ILE A 32 -18.22 -2.46 -3.75
N LEU A 33 -18.84 -1.70 -4.65
CA LEU A 33 -18.16 -0.68 -5.45
C LEU A 33 -17.53 0.40 -4.57
N LYS A 34 -18.25 0.92 -3.56
CA LYS A 34 -17.69 1.90 -2.60
C LYS A 34 -16.49 1.37 -1.84
N ARG A 35 -16.52 0.10 -1.44
CA ARG A 35 -15.37 -0.56 -0.77
C ARG A 35 -14.21 -0.74 -1.73
N LEU A 36 -14.46 -1.10 -2.99
CA LEU A 36 -13.42 -1.20 -4.01
C LEU A 36 -12.74 0.16 -4.25
N ASP A 37 -13.51 1.24 -4.41
CA ASP A 37 -12.96 2.60 -4.55
C ASP A 37 -12.10 3.00 -3.33
N SER A 38 -12.57 2.65 -2.13
CA SER A 38 -11.83 2.91 -0.88
C SER A 38 -10.53 2.12 -0.82
N HIS A 39 -10.56 0.84 -1.19
CA HIS A 39 -9.37 0.00 -1.25
C HIS A 39 -8.40 0.46 -2.34
N GLU A 40 -8.88 0.92 -3.49
CA GLU A 40 -8.02 1.47 -4.55
C GLU A 40 -7.27 2.71 -4.05
N ALA A 41 -7.95 3.62 -3.35
CA ALA A 41 -7.32 4.78 -2.72
C ALA A 41 -6.27 4.39 -1.67
N GLU A 42 -6.53 3.36 -0.86
CA GLU A 42 -5.58 2.85 0.12
C GLU A 42 -4.35 2.19 -0.56
N LEU A 43 -4.57 1.44 -1.64
CA LEU A 43 -3.50 0.83 -2.43
C LEU A 43 -2.59 1.88 -3.06
N VAL A 44 -3.15 2.99 -3.54
CA VAL A 44 -2.37 4.12 -4.06
C VAL A 44 -1.49 4.71 -2.97
N ARG A 45 -2.06 5.02 -1.80
CA ARG A 45 -1.29 5.56 -0.65
C ARG A 45 -0.19 4.61 -0.20
N LEU A 46 -0.48 3.32 -0.08
CA LEU A 46 0.51 2.33 0.32
C LEU A 46 1.66 2.25 -0.69
N ARG A 47 1.36 2.35 -1.99
CA ARG A 47 2.38 2.40 -3.04
C ARG A 47 3.25 3.65 -2.93
N GLU A 48 2.66 4.82 -2.68
CA GLU A 48 3.38 6.07 -2.48
C GLU A 48 4.31 5.99 -1.26
N ASP A 49 3.81 5.51 -0.12
CA ASP A 49 4.58 5.31 1.10
C ASP A 49 5.74 4.33 0.91
N MET A 50 5.50 3.24 0.16
CA MET A 50 6.52 2.26 -0.18
C MET A 50 7.62 2.87 -1.03
N VAL A 51 7.28 3.62 -2.08
CA VAL A 51 8.26 4.30 -2.94
C VAL A 51 9.06 5.33 -2.14
N ALA A 52 8.41 6.11 -1.28
CA ALA A 52 9.09 7.04 -0.39
C ALA A 52 10.04 6.32 0.59
N GLY A 53 9.64 5.14 1.09
CA GLY A 53 10.48 4.28 1.91
C GLY A 53 11.73 3.78 1.19
N PHE A 54 11.57 3.30 -0.05
CA PHE A 54 12.70 2.87 -0.88
C PHE A 54 13.67 4.02 -1.16
N ASN A 55 13.17 5.20 -1.50
CA ASN A 55 14.02 6.37 -1.74
C ASN A 55 14.87 6.73 -0.50
N ARG A 56 14.28 6.70 0.70
CA ARG A 56 15.05 6.95 1.94
C ARG A 56 16.16 5.91 2.14
N HIS A 57 15.86 4.63 1.89
CA HIS A 57 16.87 3.58 2.00
C HIS A 57 17.97 3.70 0.95
N ASP A 58 17.64 4.08 -0.28
CA ASP A 58 18.65 4.32 -1.32
C ASP A 58 19.59 5.47 -0.94
N GLU A 59 19.07 6.55 -0.34
CA GLU A 59 19.88 7.64 0.20
C GLU A 59 20.79 7.19 1.34
N GLU A 60 20.29 6.39 2.29
CA GLU A 60 21.09 5.81 3.38
C GLU A 60 22.20 4.90 2.84
N LEU A 61 21.87 4.04 1.87
CA LEU A 61 22.83 3.15 1.23
C LEU A 61 23.89 3.94 0.45
N ALA A 62 23.53 5.05 -0.19
CA ALA A 62 24.48 5.92 -0.88
C ALA A 62 25.48 6.54 0.11
N LYS A 63 24.99 7.05 1.25
CA LYS A 63 25.85 7.60 2.32
C LYS A 63 26.79 6.53 2.89
N LEU A 64 26.28 5.34 3.17
CA LEU A 64 27.09 4.24 3.70
C LEU A 64 28.18 3.80 2.70
N ARG A 65 27.86 3.77 1.40
CA ARG A 65 28.84 3.48 0.33
C ARG A 65 29.93 4.54 0.28
N GLU A 66 29.58 5.81 0.40
CA GLU A 66 30.55 6.90 0.44
C GLU A 66 31.47 6.78 1.65
N GLU A 67 30.91 6.55 2.83
CA GLU A 67 31.68 6.38 4.08
C GLU A 67 32.61 5.16 4.01
N THR A 68 32.13 4.05 3.43
CA THR A 68 32.95 2.85 3.18
C THR A 68 34.11 3.13 2.23
N ASN A 69 33.88 3.93 1.19
CA ASN A 69 34.94 4.30 0.24
C ASN A 69 35.99 5.19 0.91
N ARG A 70 35.57 6.19 1.70
CA ARG A 70 36.50 7.04 2.47
C ARG A 70 37.33 6.22 3.45
N LEU A 71 36.70 5.32 4.21
CA LEU A 71 37.42 4.40 5.11
C LEU A 71 38.45 3.55 4.36
N ARG A 72 38.09 3.03 3.18
CA ARG A 72 39.02 2.24 2.36
C ARG A 72 40.20 3.09 1.88
N GLU A 73 39.97 4.33 1.46
CA GLU A 73 41.02 5.26 1.06
C GLU A 73 41.96 5.60 2.22
N ASP A 74 41.41 5.90 3.40
CA ASP A 74 42.16 6.19 4.62
C ASP A 74 43.02 5.00 5.05
N MET A 75 42.47 3.78 4.97
CA MET A 75 43.23 2.55 5.25
C MET A 75 44.39 2.37 4.28
N ILE A 76 44.16 2.52 2.97
CA ILE A 76 45.20 2.40 1.95
C ILE A 76 46.30 3.45 2.19
N ALA A 77 45.92 4.69 2.48
CA ALA A 77 46.88 5.74 2.81
C ALA A 77 47.67 5.43 4.09
N GLY A 78 47.02 4.87 5.11
CA GLY A 78 47.66 4.42 6.34
C GLY A 78 48.69 3.32 6.10
N PHE A 79 48.35 2.31 5.29
CA PHE A 79 49.29 1.24 4.92
C PHE A 79 50.51 1.78 4.16
N LYS A 80 50.30 2.68 3.19
CA LYS A 80 51.41 3.30 2.45
C LYS A 80 52.39 4.03 3.37
N ARG A 81 51.90 4.83 4.32
CA ARG A 81 52.76 5.51 5.30
C ARG A 81 53.55 4.51 6.15
N HIS A 82 52.90 3.45 6.61
CA HIS A 82 53.57 2.41 7.40
C HIS A 82 54.66 1.69 6.60
N ASP A 83 54.41 1.39 5.32
CA ASP A 83 55.41 0.77 4.45
C ASP A 83 56.60 1.71 4.19
N GLU A 84 56.35 3.01 4.04
CA GLU A 84 57.39 4.05 3.92
C GLU A 84 58.23 4.21 5.20
N GLU A 85 57.62 4.10 6.39
CA GLU A 85 58.31 4.19 7.69
C GLU A 85 59.18 2.96 7.99
N MET A 86 58.89 1.82 7.36
CA MET A 86 59.59 0.54 7.57
C MET A 86 60.68 0.24 6.53
N ALA A 87 60.86 1.10 5.53
CA ALA A 87 61.87 0.99 4.46
C ALA A 87 63.14 1.80 4.77
#